data_AF-A0ABD6MBJ3-F1
#
_entry.id   AF-A0ABD6MBJ3-F1
#
_cell.length_a   1.000
_cell.length_b   1.000
_cell.length_c   1.000
_cell.angle_alpha   90.00
_cell.angle_beta   90.00
_cell.angle_gamma   90.00
#
_symmetry.space_group_name_H-M   'P 1'
#
loop_
_entity.id
_entity.type
_entity.pdbx_description
1 polymer ?
#
loop_
_entity_poly.entity_id
_entity_poly.type
_entity_poly.pdbx_seq_one_letter_code
_entity_poly.pdbx_strand_id
1 'polypeptide(L)'
;MPVTKTITVESLIAEYADGIAFAAEAQPATTVDGFVAQLRDANRTFELAGIIGGDELRTAATYLADAATSTDPTEQAVLLKKAAKGLAYADDMVSELRDMV
;
A
#
# COMPACT_ATOMS: atom_id res chain seq x y z
N MET A 1 -17.54 -19.19 12.41
CA MET A 1 -17.07 -19.02 11.02
C MET A 1 -16.07 -17.88 11.03
N PRO A 2 -14.87 -18.01 10.43
CA PRO A 2 -13.98 -16.86 10.33
C PRO A 2 -14.66 -15.81 9.44
N VAL A 3 -14.73 -14.58 9.92
CA VAL A 3 -15.23 -13.46 9.13
C VAL A 3 -14.14 -13.16 8.10
N THR A 4 -14.35 -13.57 6.85
CA THR A 4 -13.45 -13.17 5.76
C THR A 4 -13.63 -11.66 5.59
N LYS A 5 -12.68 -10.86 6.10
CA LYS A 5 -12.67 -9.42 5.90
C LYS A 5 -12.64 -9.18 4.38
N THR A 6 -13.69 -8.61 3.83
CA THR A 6 -13.72 -8.26 2.41
C THR A 6 -12.63 -7.23 2.15
N ILE A 7 -11.70 -7.55 1.26
CA ILE A 7 -10.66 -6.60 0.84
C ILE A 7 -11.32 -5.55 -0.03
N THR A 8 -11.37 -4.33 0.47
CA THR A 8 -11.74 -3.12 -0.28
C THR A 8 -10.57 -2.14 -0.31
N VAL A 9 -10.62 -1.20 -1.24
CA VAL A 9 -9.71 -0.06 -1.28
C VAL A 9 -9.62 0.64 0.08
N GLU A 10 -10.78 0.96 0.65
CA GLU A 10 -10.88 1.71 1.90
C GLU A 10 -10.29 0.91 3.06
N SER A 11 -10.49 -0.42 3.05
CA SER A 11 -9.90 -1.29 4.07
C SER A 11 -8.37 -1.34 3.99
N LEU A 12 -7.79 -1.27 2.78
CA LEU A 12 -6.34 -1.24 2.59
C LEU A 12 -5.75 0.11 2.97
N ILE A 13 -6.39 1.22 2.57
CA ILE A 13 -5.98 2.56 2.97
C ILE A 13 -6.03 2.69 4.50
N ALA A 14 -7.14 2.29 5.13
CA ALA A 14 -7.28 2.37 6.58
C ALA A 14 -6.26 1.52 7.35
N GLU A 15 -5.74 0.46 6.73
CA GLU A 15 -4.75 -0.43 7.36
C GLU A 15 -3.32 0.13 7.25
N TYR A 16 -2.95 0.69 6.09
CA TYR A 16 -1.55 1.02 5.79
C TYR A 16 -1.25 2.54 5.68
N ALA A 17 -2.26 3.42 5.62
CA ALA A 17 -2.05 4.84 5.34
C ALA A 17 -1.13 5.55 6.34
N ASP A 18 -1.23 5.24 7.64
CA ASP A 18 -0.41 5.89 8.66
C ASP A 18 1.08 5.53 8.53
N GLY A 19 1.38 4.25 8.30
CA GLY A 19 2.74 3.78 8.13
C GLY A 19 3.38 4.31 6.85
N ILE A 20 2.64 4.22 5.74
CA ILE A 20 3.09 4.72 4.45
C ILE A 20 3.27 6.24 4.47
N ALA A 21 2.39 6.99 5.15
CA ALA A 21 2.53 8.43 5.29
C ALA A 21 3.75 8.84 6.11
N PHE A 22 4.13 8.06 7.13
CA PHE A 22 5.40 8.26 7.83
C PHE A 22 6.59 8.12 6.88
N ALA A 23 6.64 7.06 6.08
CA ALA A 23 7.73 6.84 5.11
C ALA A 23 7.73 7.86 3.95
N ALA A 24 6.55 8.37 3.57
CA ALA A 24 6.39 9.40 2.55
C ALA A 24 6.54 10.84 3.10
N GLU A 25 6.81 11.01 4.39
CA GLU A 25 6.87 12.31 5.07
C GLU A 25 5.63 13.19 4.82
N ALA A 26 4.44 12.58 4.84
CA ALA A 26 3.16 13.18 4.48
C ALA A 26 2.08 12.96 5.55
N GLN A 27 0.89 13.54 5.34
CA GLN A 27 -0.31 13.19 6.11
C GLN A 27 -0.96 11.92 5.53
N PRO A 28 -1.57 11.04 6.36
CA PRO A 28 -2.24 9.83 5.89
C PRO A 28 -3.20 10.08 4.73
N ALA A 29 -3.02 9.35 3.62
CA ALA A 29 -3.93 9.45 2.49
C ALA A 29 -5.33 8.92 2.84
N THR A 30 -6.36 9.59 2.33
CA THR A 30 -7.76 9.16 2.46
C THR A 30 -8.40 8.81 1.11
N THR A 31 -7.62 8.84 0.03
CA THR A 31 -8.05 8.54 -1.34
C THR A 31 -7.08 7.55 -1.99
N VAL A 32 -7.55 6.78 -2.99
CA VAL A 32 -6.68 5.86 -3.75
C VAL A 32 -5.52 6.61 -4.37
N ASP A 33 -5.80 7.69 -5.09
CA ASP A 33 -4.76 8.43 -5.82
C ASP A 33 -3.71 8.99 -4.87
N GLY A 34 -4.14 9.49 -3.71
CA GLY A 34 -3.24 9.96 -2.66
C GLY A 34 -2.40 8.81 -2.09
N PHE A 35 -3.01 7.66 -1.84
CA PHE A 35 -2.30 6.50 -1.29
C PHE A 35 -1.31 5.91 -2.30
N VAL A 36 -1.69 5.81 -3.59
CA VAL A 36 -0.79 5.39 -4.68
C VAL A 36 0.39 6.35 -4.85
N ALA A 37 0.18 7.65 -4.71
CA ALA A 37 1.27 8.63 -4.72
C ALA A 37 2.22 8.41 -3.54
N GLN A 38 1.68 8.27 -2.32
CA GLN A 38 2.50 8.04 -1.13
C GLN A 38 3.26 6.72 -1.18
N LEU A 39 2.72 5.65 -1.77
CA LEU A 39 3.47 4.40 -1.97
C LEU A 39 4.71 4.60 -2.83
N ARG A 40 4.68 5.51 -3.82
CA ARG A 40 5.85 5.83 -4.66
C ARG A 40 6.88 6.64 -3.89
N ASP A 41 6.43 7.60 -3.09
CA ASP A 41 7.31 8.43 -2.26
C ASP A 41 7.95 7.60 -1.14
N ALA A 42 7.15 6.79 -0.43
CA ALA A 42 7.62 5.84 0.57
C ALA A 42 8.63 4.84 -0.02
N ASN A 43 8.36 4.30 -1.21
CA ASN A 43 9.30 3.43 -1.92
C ASN A 43 10.67 4.08 -2.12
N ARG A 44 10.69 5.36 -2.51
CA ARG A 44 11.96 6.12 -2.64
C ARG A 44 12.68 6.25 -1.30
N THR A 45 11.96 6.53 -0.22
CA THR A 45 12.54 6.61 1.13
C THR A 45 13.13 5.27 1.56
N PHE A 46 12.42 4.16 1.36
CA PHE A 46 12.92 2.82 1.66
C PHE A 46 14.16 2.47 0.83
N GLU A 47 14.16 2.78 -0.47
CA GLU A 47 15.33 2.58 -1.34
C GLU A 47 16.56 3.36 -0.85
N LEU A 48 16.38 4.61 -0.40
CA LEU A 48 17.46 5.44 0.14
C LEU A 48 17.97 4.94 1.50
N ALA A 49 17.09 4.35 2.32
CA ALA A 49 17.44 3.72 3.58
C ALA A 49 18.06 2.32 3.41
N GLY A 50 18.01 1.73 2.21
CA GLY A 50 18.48 0.37 1.93
C GLY A 50 17.51 -0.72 2.38
N ILE A 51 16.24 -0.38 2.63
CA ILE A 51 15.18 -1.30 3.06
C ILE A 51 14.62 -2.03 1.84
N ILE A 52 14.49 -3.36 1.94
CA ILE A 52 14.05 -4.25 0.85
C ILE A 52 12.52 -4.35 0.85
N GLY A 53 11.91 -4.51 -0.34
CA GLY A 53 10.46 -4.67 -0.51
C GLY A 53 9.80 -3.60 -1.40
N GLY A 54 10.61 -2.70 -1.96
CA GLY A 54 10.13 -1.61 -2.80
C GLY A 54 9.40 -2.05 -4.09
N ASP A 55 9.83 -3.15 -4.70
CA ASP A 55 9.21 -3.68 -5.91
C ASP A 55 7.78 -4.19 -5.64
N GLU A 56 7.56 -4.84 -4.49
CA GLU A 56 6.24 -5.24 -4.01
C GLU A 56 5.34 -4.04 -3.77
N LEU A 57 5.87 -2.98 -3.13
CA LEU A 57 5.15 -1.73 -2.88
C LEU A 57 4.73 -1.04 -4.18
N ARG A 58 5.65 -0.96 -5.16
CA ARG A 58 5.38 -0.37 -6.48
C ARG A 58 4.35 -1.17 -7.26
N THR A 59 4.42 -2.49 -7.15
CA THR A 59 3.45 -3.40 -7.76
C THR A 59 2.07 -3.25 -7.11
N ALA A 60 2.00 -3.11 -5.78
CA ALA A 60 0.75 -2.86 -5.08
C ALA A 60 0.11 -1.53 -5.51
N ALA A 61 0.92 -0.47 -5.67
CA ALA A 61 0.45 0.83 -6.15
C ALA A 61 -0.18 0.73 -7.54
N THR A 62 0.43 -0.03 -8.46
CA THR A 62 -0.15 -0.30 -9.79
C THR A 62 -1.49 -1.02 -9.69
N TYR A 63 -1.57 -2.10 -8.90
CA TYR A 63 -2.83 -2.85 -8.77
C TYR A 63 -3.95 -2.05 -8.10
N LEU A 64 -3.63 -1.14 -7.17
CA LEU A 64 -4.61 -0.23 -6.59
C LEU A 64 -5.16 0.77 -7.61
N ALA A 65 -4.29 1.34 -8.43
CA ALA A 65 -4.69 2.25 -9.50
C ALA A 65 -5.57 1.53 -10.54
N ASP A 66 -5.19 0.32 -10.95
CA ASP A 66 -5.97 -0.49 -11.88
C ASP A 66 -7.33 -0.88 -11.26
N ALA A 67 -7.36 -1.28 -9.99
CA ALA A 67 -8.59 -1.66 -9.29
C ALA A 67 -9.59 -0.50 -9.18
N ALA A 68 -9.10 0.73 -9.03
CA ALA A 68 -9.94 1.92 -8.94
C ALA A 68 -10.57 2.33 -10.28
N THR A 69 -10.00 1.88 -11.40
CA THR A 69 -10.50 2.19 -12.75
C THR A 69 -11.25 1.03 -13.41
N SER A 70 -11.11 -0.20 -12.88
CA SER A 70 -11.82 -1.37 -13.39
C SER A 70 -13.33 -1.28 -13.20
N THR A 71 -14.07 -1.64 -14.25
CA THR A 71 -15.54 -1.71 -14.26
C THR A 71 -16.06 -3.14 -14.08
N ASP A 72 -15.19 -4.14 -14.05
CA ASP A 72 -15.52 -5.54 -13.77
C ASP A 72 -15.28 -5.85 -12.28
N PRO A 73 -16.33 -6.15 -11.48
CA PRO A 73 -16.16 -6.48 -10.07
C PRO A 73 -15.26 -7.68 -9.79
N THR A 74 -15.18 -8.64 -10.72
CA THR A 74 -14.32 -9.83 -10.58
C THR A 74 -12.86 -9.46 -10.77
N GLU A 75 -12.56 -8.66 -11.78
CA GLU A 75 -11.23 -8.12 -12.03
C GLU A 75 -10.78 -7.23 -10.87
N GLN A 76 -11.63 -6.30 -10.43
CA GLN A 76 -11.39 -5.44 -9.28
C GLN A 76 -11.03 -6.25 -8.04
N ALA A 77 -11.79 -7.32 -7.73
CA ALA A 77 -11.51 -8.18 -6.58
C ALA A 77 -10.16 -8.92 -6.70
N VAL A 78 -9.73 -9.28 -7.92
CA VAL A 78 -8.41 -9.91 -8.15
C VAL A 78 -7.30 -8.89 -7.97
N LEU A 79 -7.44 -7.68 -8.51
CA LEU A 79 -6.46 -6.61 -8.38
C LEU A 79 -6.27 -6.22 -6.91
N LEU A 80 -7.36 -6.08 -6.15
CA LEU A 80 -7.30 -5.78 -4.71
C LEU A 80 -6.59 -6.88 -3.90
N LYS A 81 -6.79 -8.15 -4.24
CA LYS A 81 -6.04 -9.26 -3.62
C LYS A 81 -4.54 -9.18 -3.92
N LYS A 82 -4.17 -8.80 -5.15
CA LYS A 82 -2.77 -8.64 -5.53
C LYS A 82 -2.13 -7.43 -4.86
N ALA A 83 -2.86 -6.31 -4.76
CA ALA A 83 -2.45 -5.14 -4.00
C ALA A 83 -2.21 -5.49 -2.53
N ALA A 84 -3.16 -6.16 -1.88
CA ALA A 84 -3.02 -6.61 -0.49
C ALA A 84 -1.78 -7.48 -0.29
N LYS A 85 -1.47 -8.38 -1.23
CA LYS A 85 -0.26 -9.19 -1.18
C LYS A 85 1.03 -8.36 -1.24
N GLY A 86 1.06 -7.31 -2.07
CA GLY A 86 2.22 -6.42 -2.16
C GLY A 86 2.39 -5.50 -0.95
N LEU A 87 1.30 -5.21 -0.23
CA LEU A 87 1.33 -4.42 1.01
C LEU A 87 1.67 -5.25 2.26
N ALA A 88 1.71 -6.58 2.17
CA ALA A 88 1.83 -7.45 3.34
C ALA A 88 3.10 -7.24 4.18
N TYR A 89 4.14 -6.62 3.62
CA TYR A 89 5.40 -6.30 4.32
C TYR A 89 5.57 -4.80 4.59
N ALA A 90 4.57 -3.96 4.25
CA ALA A 90 4.67 -2.51 4.42
C ALA A 90 4.91 -2.12 5.88
N ASP A 91 4.24 -2.79 6.83
CA ASP A 91 4.41 -2.51 8.25
C ASP A 91 5.83 -2.85 8.75
N ASP A 92 6.41 -3.95 8.27
CA ASP A 92 7.79 -4.35 8.60
C ASP A 92 8.79 -3.32 8.05
N MET A 93 8.62 -2.90 6.80
CA MET A 93 9.46 -1.87 6.17
C MET A 93 9.36 -0.52 6.91
N VAL A 94 8.15 -0.15 7.34
CA VAL A 94 7.92 1.06 8.14
C VAL A 94 8.56 0.93 9.52
N SER A 95 8.44 -0.23 10.16
CA SER A 95 9.08 -0.48 11.45
C SER A 95 10.60 -0.37 11.35
N GLU A 96 11.20 -0.98 10.32
CA GLU A 96 12.64 -0.88 10.07
C GLU A 96 13.08 0.58 9.86
N LEU A 97 12.32 1.36 9.08
CA LEU A 97 12.60 2.78 8.89
C LEU A 97 12.51 3.57 10.20
N ARG A 98 11.52 3.26 11.05
CA ARG A 98 11.35 3.91 12.37
C ARG A 98 12.52 3.62 13.31
N ASP A 99 13.13 2.44 13.22
CA ASP A 99 14.28 2.08 14.04
C ASP A 99 15.58 2.78 13.59
N MET A 100 15.59 3.36 12.38
CA MET A 100 16.72 4.09 11.82
C MET A 100 16.71 5.60 12.11
N VAL A 101 15.59 6.17 12.56
CA VAL A 101 15.40 7.63 12.74
C VAL A 101 15.34 8.07 14.21
#